data_AF-A0A940TBQ8-F1
#
_entry.id   AF-A0A940TBQ8-F1
#
_cell.length_a   1.000
_cell.length_b   1.000
_cell.length_c   1.000
_cell.angle_alpha   90.00
_cell.angle_beta   90.00
_cell.angle_gamma   90.00
#
_symmetry.space_group_name_H-M   'P 1'
#
loop_
_entity.id
_entity.type
_entity.pdbx_description
1 polymer ?
#
loop_
_entity_poly.entity_id
_entity_poly.type
_entity_poly.pdbx_seq_one_letter_code
_entity_poly.pdbx_strand_id
1 'polypeptide(L)' 'MAKKTYFGNNITPSCSYCVYGSRAKEGNKVLCEKQGLVAGDYSCKKWEYDPIKRIPKKQLTIPNQEDDII' A
#
# COMPACT_ATOMS: atom_id res chain seq x y z
N MET A 1 6.94 -8.72 -16.47
CA MET A 1 7.58 -8.32 -15.20
C MET A 1 8.04 -9.57 -14.48
N ALA A 2 9.31 -9.65 -14.09
CA ALA A 2 9.85 -10.82 -13.38
C ALA A 2 9.10 -11.02 -12.06
N LYS A 3 8.62 -12.24 -11.81
CA LYS A 3 7.91 -12.62 -10.60
C LYS A 3 8.88 -12.54 -9.41
N LYS A 4 8.87 -11.42 -8.68
CA LYS A 4 9.72 -11.25 -7.49
C LYS A 4 9.21 -12.14 -6.37
N THR A 5 9.92 -13.23 -6.10
CA THR A 5 9.60 -14.27 -5.09
C THR A 5 9.43 -13.72 -3.68
N TYR A 6 10.03 -12.57 -3.37
CA TYR A 6 10.15 -12.02 -2.01
C TYR A 6 8.91 -11.30 -1.47
N PHE A 7 7.99 -10.85 -2.33
CA PHE A 7 6.93 -9.95 -1.88
C PHE A 7 5.55 -10.60 -1.69
N GLY A 8 5.48 -11.94 -1.69
CA GLY A 8 4.23 -12.67 -1.54
C GLY A 8 3.43 -12.69 -2.84
N ASN A 9 3.10 -13.89 -3.33
CA ASN A 9 2.36 -14.04 -4.59
C ASN A 9 0.84 -13.91 -4.43
N ASN A 10 0.35 -13.80 -3.19
CA ASN A 10 -1.08 -13.79 -2.87
C ASN A 10 -1.45 -12.44 -2.22
N ILE A 11 -1.38 -11.38 -3.03
CA ILE A 11 -1.75 -10.03 -2.61
C ILE A 11 -3.04 -9.66 -3.33
N THR A 12 -4.05 -9.23 -2.57
CA THR A 12 -5.26 -8.64 -3.14
C THR A 12 -4.87 -7.43 -3.98
N PRO A 13 -5.35 -7.23 -5.20
CA PRO A 13 -4.99 -6.05 -5.97
C PRO A 13 -5.73 -4.82 -5.41
N SER A 14 -5.00 -3.73 -5.14
CA SER A 14 -5.59 -2.45 -4.71
C SER A 14 -4.73 -1.26 -5.09
N CYS A 15 -5.39 -0.18 -5.53
CA CYS A 15 -4.77 1.06 -5.98
C CYS A 15 -3.95 1.74 -4.88
N SER A 16 -4.25 1.45 -3.60
CA SER A 16 -3.53 2.02 -2.45
C SER A 16 -2.03 1.72 -2.42
N TYR A 17 -1.61 0.61 -3.03
CA TYR A 17 -0.21 0.21 -3.19
C TYR A 17 0.13 -0.06 -4.66
N CYS A 18 -0.46 0.73 -5.55
CA CYS A 18 -0.16 0.70 -6.97
C CYS A 18 1.03 1.62 -7.28
N VAL A 19 1.91 1.23 -8.20
CA VAL A 19 3.03 2.08 -8.69
C VAL A 19 2.50 3.41 -9.23
N TYR A 20 1.38 3.40 -9.96
CA TYR A 20 0.75 4.58 -10.57
C TYR A 20 -0.19 5.37 -9.62
N GLY A 21 -0.41 4.85 -8.42
CA GLY A 21 -1.32 5.43 -7.44
C GLY A 21 -0.61 6.30 -6.41
N SER A 22 -1.11 7.51 -6.18
CA SER A 22 -0.71 8.37 -5.07
C SER A 22 -1.87 8.56 -4.10
N ARG A 23 -1.64 8.35 -2.79
CA ARG A 23 -2.69 8.54 -1.78
C ARG A 23 -3.07 10.02 -1.72
N ALA A 24 -4.37 10.31 -1.84
CA ALA A 24 -4.89 11.66 -1.67
C ALA A 24 -4.82 12.07 -0.19
N LYS A 25 -4.77 13.39 0.08
CA LYS A 25 -4.84 13.94 1.44
C LYS A 25 -6.16 13.62 2.13
N GLU A 26 -7.24 13.57 1.35
CA GLU A 26 -8.58 13.26 1.83
C GLU A 26 -8.85 11.75 1.71
N GLY A 27 -9.33 11.17 2.80
CA GLY A 27 -9.19 9.76 3.14
C GLY A 27 -9.53 8.72 2.07
N ASN A 28 -8.77 7.62 2.09
CA ASN A 28 -8.95 6.37 1.33
C ASN A 28 -9.21 6.54 -0.19
N LYS A 29 -8.82 7.68 -0.76
CA LYS A 29 -8.82 7.89 -2.21
C LYS A 29 -7.39 7.88 -2.72
N VAL A 30 -7.24 7.38 -3.95
CA VAL A 30 -5.98 7.29 -4.65
C VAL A 30 -6.11 8.03 -5.97
N LEU A 31 -5.19 8.94 -6.23
CA LEU A 31 -5.00 9.55 -7.54
C LEU A 31 -4.16 8.60 -8.39
N CYS A 32 -4.83 7.91 -9.32
CA CYS A 32 -4.20 7.03 -10.29
C CYS A 32 -3.90 7.82 -11.57
N GLU A 33 -2.64 7.85 -12.01
CA GLU A 33 -2.27 8.52 -13.28
C GLU A 33 -2.99 7.96 -14.52
N LYS A 34 -3.47 6.70 -14.46
CA LYS A 34 -4.11 6.04 -15.60
C LYS A 34 -5.64 6.11 -15.61
N GLN A 35 -6.27 6.42 -14.48
CA GLN A 35 -7.73 6.36 -14.33
C GLN A 35 -8.35 7.56 -13.60
N GLY A 36 -7.54 8.37 -12.91
CA GLY A 36 -8.00 9.51 -12.10
C GLY A 36 -8.21 9.14 -10.63
N LEU A 37 -9.16 9.80 -9.98
CA LEU A 37 -9.47 9.58 -8.56
C LEU A 37 -10.26 8.28 -8.37
N VAL A 38 -9.69 7.33 -7.64
CA VAL A 38 -10.28 6.02 -7.36
C VAL A 38 -10.30 5.74 -5.86
N ALA A 39 -11.11 4.77 -5.42
CA ALA A 39 -11.04 4.27 -4.05
C ALA A 39 -9.72 3.53 -3.81
N GLY A 40 -9.22 3.53 -2.58
CA GLY A 40 -7.96 2.86 -2.23
C GLY A 40 -8.05 1.35 -2.40
N ASP A 41 -9.19 0.75 -2.10
CA ASP A 41 -9.53 -0.66 -2.27
C ASP A 41 -9.85 -1.07 -3.71
N TYR A 42 -10.05 -0.11 -4.63
CA TYR A 42 -10.31 -0.42 -6.04
C TYR A 42 -9.07 -0.97 -6.75
N SER A 43 -9.25 -1.82 -7.76
CA SER A 43 -8.19 -2.30 -8.64
C SER A 43 -8.45 -1.86 -10.08
N CYS A 44 -7.53 -1.06 -10.64
CA CYS A 44 -7.59 -0.65 -12.03
C CYS A 44 -7.02 -1.72 -12.96
N LYS A 45 -7.39 -1.71 -14.25
CA LYS A 45 -6.89 -2.69 -15.24
C LYS A 45 -5.37 -2.62 -15.46
N LYS A 46 -4.76 -1.47 -15.20
CA LYS A 46 -3.31 -1.23 -15.29
C LYS A 46 -2.62 -1.30 -13.91
N TRP A 47 -3.25 -1.97 -12.95
CA TRP A 47 -2.70 -2.09 -11.61
C TRP A 47 -1.36 -2.82 -11.62
N GLU A 48 -0.40 -2.28 -10.86
CA GLU A 48 0.93 -2.86 -10.70
C GLU A 48 1.36 -2.72 -9.24
N TYR A 49 1.76 -3.83 -8.64
CA TYR A 49 2.09 -3.88 -7.22
C TYR A 49 3.40 -3.14 -6.90
N ASP A 50 3.32 -2.18 -5.99
CA ASP A 50 4.48 -1.51 -5.39
C ASP A 50 4.65 -1.95 -3.92
N PRO A 51 5.66 -2.80 -3.62
CA PRO A 51 5.90 -3.28 -2.27
C PRO A 51 6.22 -2.16 -1.27
N ILE A 52 6.84 -1.07 -1.71
CA ILE A 52 7.32 0.01 -0.83
C ILE A 52 6.15 0.88 -0.35
N LYS A 53 5.05 0.93 -1.12
CA LYS A 53 3.84 1.69 -0.75
C LYS A 53 2.95 0.98 0.27
N ARG A 54 3.27 -0.27 0.63
CA ARG A 54 2.56 -1.02 1.67
C ARG A 54 2.90 -0.43 3.03
N ILE A 55 1.89 0.05 3.74
CA ILE A 55 2.06 0.58 5.10
C ILE A 55 2.02 -0.62 6.06
N PRO A 56 3.10 -0.91 6.80
CA PRO A 56 3.07 -1.90 7.88
C PRO A 56 2.00 -1.50 8.90
N LYS A 57 1.24 -2.46 9.42
CA LYS A 57 0.37 -2.17 10.57
C LYS A 57 1.28 -1.71 11.71
N LYS A 58 0.94 -0.58 12.35
CA LYS A 58 1.63 -0.17 13.58
C LYS A 58 1.62 -1.36 14.54
N GLN A 59 2.77 -1.64 15.15
CA GLN A 59 2.82 -2.56 16.26
C GLN A 59 1.80 -2.12 17.30
N LEU A 60 1.09 -3.11 17.84
CA LEU A 60 0.19 -2.88 18.97
C LEU A 60 1.03 -2.35 20.12
N THR A 61 0.52 -1.34 20.82
CA THR A 61 1.14 -0.86 22.05
C THR A 61 1.13 -2.01 23.04
N ILE A 62 2.31 -2.57 23.30
CA ILE A 62 2.48 -3.55 24.36
C ILE A 62 2.55 -2.75 25.66
N PRO A 63 1.69 -2.99 26.66
CA PRO A 63 1.86 -2.36 27.96
C PRO A 63 3.24 -2.76 28.53
N ASN A 64 4.02 -1.75 28.94
CA ASN A 64 5.40 -1.86 29.47
C ASN A 64 6.52 -2.15 28.46
N GLN A 65 6.42 -1.69 27.21
CA GLN A 65 7.61 -1.66 26.34
C GLN A 65 8.47 -0.46 26.74
N GLU A 66 9.52 -0.68 27.53
CA GLU A 66 10.57 0.30 27.78
C GLU A 66 11.33 0.47 26.46
N ASP A 67 11.05 1.55 25.72
CA ASP A 67 11.83 1.90 24.55
C ASP A 67 13.22 2.30 25.02
N ASP A 68 14.19 1.39 24.88
CA ASP A 68 15.62 1.70 25.05
C ASP A 68 15.95 2.93 24.21
N ILE A 69 16.18 4.03 24.91
CA ILE A 69 16.67 5.30 24.39
C ILE A 69 18.03 5.00 23.77
N ILE A 70 18.12 5.06 22.44
CA ILE A 70 19.38 5.10 21.69
C ILE A 70 19.89 6.54 21.66
#